data_AF-A0AAU4BS34-F1
#
_entry.id   AF-A0AAU4BS34-F1
#
_cell.length_a   1.000
_cell.length_b   1.000
_cell.length_c   1.000
_cell.angle_alpha   90.00
_cell.angle_beta   90.00
_cell.angle_gamma   90.00
#
_symmetry.space_group_name_H-M   'P 1'
#
loop_
_entity.id
_entity.type
_entity.pdbx_description
1 polymer ?
#
loop_
_entity_poly.entity_id
_entity_poly.type
_entity_poly.pdbx_seq_one_letter_code
_entity_poly.pdbx_strand_id
1 'polypeptide(L)' 'MVTTATGDLIITLAGTSAAVGIARTLAHTRLSKWDYSHILDDSLVVVSELVTNAGAPRGVPSYPRYSREELKGGSWA' A
#
# COMPACT_ATOMS: atom_id res chain seq x y z
N MET A 1 -18.46 -0.18 -7.65
CA MET A 1 -19.40 -0.99 -6.87
C MET A 1 -18.72 -1.30 -5.54
N VAL A 2 -19.37 -1.01 -4.40
CA VAL A 2 -18.87 -1.39 -3.07
C VAL A 2 -19.65 -2.61 -2.65
N THR A 3 -18.95 -3.68 -2.29
CA THR A 3 -19.59 -4.95 -1.90
C THR A 3 -19.17 -5.26 -0.47
N THR A 4 -20.15 -5.43 0.41
CA THR A 4 -19.90 -5.84 1.80
C THR A 4 -20.26 -7.30 1.95
N ALA A 5 -19.26 -8.17 2.09
CA ALA A 5 -19.46 -9.54 2.56
C ALA A 5 -18.90 -9.59 3.98
N THR A 6 -19.74 -9.87 4.97
CA THR A 6 -19.36 -10.18 6.37
C THR A 6 -18.22 -9.30 6.95
N GLY A 7 -18.42 -7.98 7.03
CA GLY A 7 -17.46 -7.07 7.66
C GLY A 7 -16.26 -6.65 6.80
N ASP A 8 -16.07 -7.24 5.62
CA ASP A 8 -15.03 -6.85 4.68
C ASP A 8 -15.47 -5.67 3.79
N LEU A 9 -14.57 -4.72 3.60
CA LEU A 9 -14.76 -3.57 2.72
C LEU A 9 -14.09 -3.85 1.37
N ILE A 10 -14.88 -4.24 0.36
CA ILE A 10 -14.38 -4.47 -1.00
C ILE A 10 -14.66 -3.22 -1.84
N ILE A 11 -13.59 -2.61 -2.35
CA ILE A 11 -13.64 -1.43 -3.21
C ILE A 11 -12.78 -1.61 -4.46
N THR A 12 -13.28 -1.13 -5.60
CA THR A 12 -12.51 -1.03 -6.84
C THR A 12 -12.03 0.40 -7.02
N LEU A 13 -10.72 0.60 -7.15
CA LEU A 13 -10.11 1.91 -7.41
C LEU A 13 -9.49 1.93 -8.81
N ALA A 14 -9.51 3.09 -9.45
CA ALA A 14 -8.74 3.30 -10.68
C ALA A 14 -7.23 3.21 -10.37
N GLY A 15 -6.43 2.64 -11.28
CA GLY A 15 -4.98 2.51 -11.12
C GLY A 15 -4.22 3.83 -11.26
N THR A 16 -4.63 4.86 -10.52
CA THR A 16 -4.02 6.19 -10.50
C THR A 16 -3.35 6.44 -9.15
N SER A 17 -2.44 7.41 -9.08
CA SER A 17 -1.78 7.79 -7.81
C SER A 17 -2.77 8.23 -6.72
N ALA A 18 -3.94 8.77 -7.10
CA ALA A 18 -5.00 9.13 -6.17
C ALA A 18 -5.58 7.93 -5.39
N ALA A 19 -5.51 6.72 -5.95
CA ALA A 19 -5.99 5.51 -5.29
C ALA A 19 -5.26 5.21 -3.98
N VAL A 20 -3.97 5.56 -3.89
CA VAL A 20 -3.16 5.41 -2.68
C VAL A 20 -3.75 6.23 -1.53
N GLY A 21 -4.05 7.51 -1.78
CA GLY A 21 -4.66 8.40 -0.78
C GLY A 21 -6.05 7.93 -0.35
N ILE A 22 -6.89 7.50 -1.31
CA ILE A 22 -8.23 6.96 -1.02
C ILE A 22 -8.14 5.70 -0.15
N ALA A 23 -7.24 4.78 -0.49
CA ALA A 23 -7.05 3.54 0.27
C ALA A 23 -6.55 3.80 1.70
N ARG A 24 -5.60 4.72 1.89
CA ARG A 24 -5.13 5.14 3.22
C ARG A 24 -6.27 5.69 4.07
N THR A 25 -7.09 6.59 3.52
CA THR A 25 -8.21 7.18 4.26
C THR A 25 -9.21 6.12 4.70
N LEU A 26 -9.56 5.17 3.83
CA LEU A 26 -10.49 4.09 4.16
C LEU A 26 -9.91 3.11 5.17
N ALA A 27 -8.62 2.75 5.03
CA ALA A 27 -7.92 1.91 5.98
C ALA A 27 -7.84 2.58 7.36
N HIS A 28 -7.52 3.88 7.42
CA HIS A 28 -7.52 4.66 8.65
C HIS A 28 -8.89 4.58 9.34
N THR A 29 -9.97 4.94 8.63
CA THR A 29 -11.32 4.87 9.20
C THR A 29 -11.68 3.47 9.68
N ARG A 30 -11.23 2.41 8.99
CA ARG A 30 -11.52 1.03 9.39
C ARG A 30 -10.76 0.61 10.64
N LEU A 31 -9.45 0.88 10.69
CA LEU A 31 -8.60 0.55 11.83
C LEU A 31 -9.00 1.34 13.08
N SER A 32 -9.38 2.62 12.95
CA SER A 32 -9.93 3.40 14.06
C SER A 32 -11.22 2.80 14.61
N LYS A 33 -12.11 2.28 13.74
CA LYS A 33 -13.34 1.60 14.18
C LYS A 33 -13.09 0.27 14.91
N TRP A 34 -11.93 -0.34 14.72
CA TRP A 34 -11.50 -1.56 15.41
C TRP A 34 -10.63 -1.29 16.62
N ASP A 35 -10.43 -0.02 16.99
CA ASP A 35 -9.56 0.40 18.09
C ASP A 35 -8.08 -0.04 17.93
N TYR A 36 -7.64 -0.16 16.67
CA TYR A 36 -6.26 -0.52 16.29
C TYR A 36 -5.38 0.71 16.06
N SER A 37 -5.48 1.71 16.94
CA SER A 37 -4.67 2.93 16.88
C SER A 37 -3.17 2.67 17.02
N HIS A 38 -2.78 1.63 17.76
CA HIS A 38 -1.39 1.27 18.05
C HIS A 38 -0.60 0.73 16.84
N ILE A 39 -1.26 0.31 15.74
CA ILE A 39 -0.63 -0.14 14.49
C ILE A 39 -0.95 0.75 13.29
N LEU A 40 -1.62 1.89 13.53
CA LEU A 40 -2.22 2.69 12.48
C LEU A 40 -1.19 3.19 11.47
N ASP A 41 -0.10 3.78 11.95
CA ASP A 41 0.93 4.37 11.09
C ASP A 41 1.61 3.32 10.20
N ASP A 42 2.06 2.21 10.79
CA ASP A 42 2.68 1.10 10.06
C ASP A 42 1.71 0.50 9.03
N SER A 43 0.45 0.33 9.40
CA SER A 43 -0.58 -0.19 8.51
C SER A 43 -0.83 0.74 7.31
N LEU A 44 -0.82 2.06 7.52
CA LEU A 44 -0.99 3.03 6.44
C LEU A 44 0.18 3.05 5.47
N VAL A 45 1.40 2.77 5.94
CA VAL A 45 2.57 2.57 5.06
C VAL A 45 2.38 1.33 4.20
N VAL A 46 2.03 0.19 4.80
CA VAL A 46 1.79 -1.07 4.07
C VAL A 46 0.70 -0.90 3.02
N VAL A 47 -0.43 -0.27 3.38
CA VAL A 47 -1.52 0.02 2.43
C VAL A 47 -1.03 0.90 1.27
N SER A 48 -0.21 1.90 1.56
CA SER A 48 0.32 2.80 0.53
C SER A 48 1.18 2.05 -0.48
N GLU A 49 2.07 1.19 0.00
CA GLU A 49 2.98 0.40 -0.84
C GLU A 49 2.22 -0.63 -1.67
N LEU A 50 1.24 -1.32 -1.09
CA LEU A 50 0.45 -2.31 -1.83
C LEU A 50 -0.31 -1.68 -2.99
N VAL A 51 -0.97 -0.53 -2.76
CA VAL A 51 -1.74 0.16 -3.80
C VAL A 51 -0.82 0.80 -4.83
N THR A 52 0.33 1.34 -4.41
CA THR A 52 1.35 1.87 -5.32
C THR A 52 1.88 0.77 -6.25
N ASN A 53 2.20 -0.40 -5.70
CA ASN A 53 2.66 -1.55 -6.50
C ASN A 53 1.56 -2.09 -7.43
N ALA A 54 0.29 -2.03 -7.04
CA ALA A 54 -0.84 -2.47 -7.86
C ALA A 54 -1.11 -1.53 -9.05
N GLY A 55 -0.91 -0.22 -8.88
CA GLY A 55 -1.07 0.79 -9.94
C GLY A 55 0.18 1.01 -10.79
N ALA A 56 1.33 0.50 -10.36
CA ALA A 56 2.59 0.69 -11.09
C ALA A 56 2.57 -0.06 -12.45
N PRO A 57 3.10 0.55 -13.53
CA PRO A 57 3.33 -0.15 -14.78
C PRO A 57 4.21 -1.39 -14.55
N ARG A 58 3.75 -2.57 -15.00
CA ARG A 58 4.59 -3.78 -14.92
C ARG A 58 5.83 -3.59 -15.80
N GLY A 59 7.02 -3.87 -15.24
CA GLY A 59 8.29 -3.82 -15.95
C GLY A 59 9.03 -2.49 -15.89
N VAL A 60 8.49 -1.47 -15.22
CA VAL A 60 9.18 -0.19 -15.01
C VAL A 60 9.40 0.02 -13.51
N PRO A 61 10.64 0.07 -13.01
CA PRO A 61 10.89 0.39 -11.62
C PRO A 61 10.49 1.84 -11.34
N SER A 62 9.42 2.07 -10.56
CA SER A 62 9.01 3.42 -10.11
C SER A 62 9.98 4.04 -9.10
N TYR A 63 10.90 3.24 -8.57
CA TYR A 63 12.05 3.64 -7.77
C TYR A 63 13.28 2.87 -8.29
N PRO A 64 14.51 3.35 -8.08
CA PRO A 64 15.69 2.52 -8.28
C PRO A 64 15.63 1.36 -7.28
N ARG A 65 14.99 0.25 -7.67
CA ARG A 65 15.16 -1.01 -6.96
C ARG A 65 16.57 -1.44 -7.31
N TYR A 66 17.48 -1.33 -6.35
CA TYR A 66 18.76 -2.00 -6.46
C TYR A 66 18.49 -3.44 -6.85
N SER A 67 19.07 -3.83 -7.98
CA SER A 67 19.04 -5.21 -8.43
C SER A 67 19.64 -6.09 -7.33
N ARG A 68 19.23 -7.36 -7.28
CA ARG A 68 19.75 -8.33 -6.30
C ARG A 68 21.28 -8.38 -6.30
N GLU A 69 21.91 -8.07 -7.42
CA GLU A 69 23.37 -8.02 -7.56
C GLU A 69 23.98 -6.74 -6.97
N GLU A 70 23.31 -5.60 -7.06
CA GLU A 70 23.78 -4.35 -6.43
C GLU A 70 23.65 -4.40 -4.89
N LEU A 71 22.65 -5.11 -4.35
CA LEU A 71 22.53 -5.36 -2.92
C LEU A 71 23.68 -6.23 -2.35
N LYS A 72 24.36 -7.03 -3.20
CA LYS A 72 25.54 -7.82 -2.80
C LYS A 72 26.83 -7.00 -2.80
N GLY A 73 26.87 -5.87 -3.50
CA GLY A 73 28.06 -5.03 -3.66
C GLY A 73 28.23 -3.94 -2.59
N GLY A 74 27.22 -3.70 -1.75
CA GLY A 74 27.29 -2.73 -0.66
C GLY A 74 28.12 -3.25 0.50
N SER A 75 29.41 -2.90 0.53
CA SER A 75 30.20 -2.97 1.76
C SER A 75 29.60 -2.01 2.79
N TRP A 76 28.91 -2.55 3.78
CA TRP A 76 28.49 -1.81 4.98
C TRP A 76 29.69 -1.74 5.94
N ALA A 77 30.62 -0.82 5.65
CA ALA A 77 31.71 -0.46 6.56
C ALA A 77 31.34 0.80 7.35
#